data_AF-A0A4Q6EFD5-F1
#
_entry.id   AF-A0A4Q6EFD5-F1
#
_cell.length_a   1.000
_cell.length_b   1.000
_cell.length_c   1.000
_cell.angle_alpha   90.00
_cell.angle_beta   90.00
_cell.angle_gamma   90.00
#
_symmetry.space_group_name_H-M   'P 1'
#
loop_
_entity.id
_entity.type
_entity.pdbx_description
1 polymer ?
#
loop_
_entity_poly.entity_id
_entity_poly.type
_entity_poly.pdbx_seq_one_letter_code
_entity_poly.pdbx_strand_id
1 'polypeptide(L)'
;MKNYETLVDATNDLMKRGYEANLSLEGDTVQDKSRHIEMTADDFEIDEFYRFEGPSNPSDMSIVYAIHSRKYHLKGVLVNAYGTYADDSSSAIAAKLHHHQVSHNLHGEDRPTA
;
A
#
# COMPACT_ATOMS: atom_id res chain seq x y z
N MET A 1 15.43 -7.76 -3.25
CA MET A 1 14.08 -7.61 -2.66
C MET A 1 14.12 -8.25 -1.28
N LYS A 2 13.70 -7.54 -0.23
CA LYS A 2 13.51 -8.18 1.07
C LYS A 2 12.21 -8.98 0.97
N ASN A 3 12.28 -10.29 1.15
CA ASN A 3 11.11 -11.14 1.24
C ASN A 3 10.75 -11.27 2.71
N TYR A 4 9.59 -10.74 3.09
CA TYR A 4 9.05 -10.96 4.42
C TYR A 4 8.15 -12.19 4.39
N GLU A 5 8.28 -13.05 5.38
CA GLU A 5 7.43 -14.24 5.51
C GLU A 5 6.04 -13.87 6.03
N THR A 6 5.94 -12.81 6.84
CA THR A 6 4.68 -12.38 7.43
C THR A 6 4.46 -10.87 7.32
N LEU A 7 3.18 -10.46 7.36
CA LEU A 7 2.79 -9.05 7.45
C LEU A 7 3.44 -8.37 8.66
N VAL A 8 3.58 -9.11 9.77
CA VAL A 8 4.18 -8.62 11.02
C VAL A 8 5.65 -8.30 10.81
N ASP A 9 6.40 -9.16 10.12
CA ASP A 9 7.82 -8.92 9.81
C ASP A 9 8.00 -7.68 8.93
N ALA A 10 7.19 -7.55 7.88
CA ALA A 10 7.26 -6.38 6.99
C ALA A 10 6.93 -5.09 7.73
N THR A 11 5.85 -5.07 8.50
CA THR A 11 5.45 -3.89 9.28
C THR A 11 6.52 -3.52 10.30
N ASN A 12 7.15 -4.51 10.96
CA ASN A 12 8.25 -4.26 11.89
C ASN A 12 9.49 -3.67 11.21
N ASP A 13 9.89 -4.17 10.03
CA ASP A 13 11.02 -3.59 9.29
C ASP A 13 10.69 -2.16 8.82
N LEU A 14 9.48 -1.94 8.32
CA LEU A 14 9.00 -0.63 7.92
C LEU A 14 9.02 0.36 9.10
N MET A 15 8.55 -0.03 10.28
CA MET A 15 8.66 0.78 11.49
C MET A 15 10.13 1.09 11.82
N LYS A 16 11.04 0.11 11.74
CA LYS A 16 12.49 0.35 11.94
C LYS A 16 13.11 1.30 10.92
N ARG A 17 12.52 1.42 9.72
CA ARG A 17 12.91 2.36 8.66
C ARG A 17 12.28 3.74 8.82
N GLY A 18 11.43 3.95 9.83
CA GLY A 18 10.75 5.21 10.13
C GLY A 18 9.34 5.33 9.55
N TYR A 19 8.76 4.25 9.01
CA TYR A 19 7.34 4.20 8.64
C TYR A 19 6.51 3.86 9.88
N GLU A 20 6.32 4.85 10.74
CA GLU A 20 5.66 4.69 12.05
C GLU A 20 4.18 5.09 12.02
N ALA A 21 3.75 5.84 11.00
CA ALA A 21 2.36 6.22 10.85
C ALA A 21 1.51 5.01 10.42
N ASN A 22 0.37 4.81 11.09
CA ASN A 22 -0.59 3.79 10.71
C ASN A 22 -1.67 4.44 9.85
N LEU A 23 -1.69 4.08 8.58
CA LEU A 23 -2.54 4.69 7.59
C LEU A 23 -3.68 3.74 7.25
N SER A 24 -4.88 4.30 7.12
CA SER A 24 -6.09 3.55 6.80
C SER A 24 -6.77 4.18 5.60
N LEU A 25 -7.28 3.36 4.69
CA LEU A 25 -8.08 3.83 3.59
C LEU A 25 -9.51 4.06 4.09
N GLU A 26 -10.01 5.29 3.96
CA GLU A 26 -11.37 5.67 4.32
C GLU A 26 -11.99 6.42 3.13
N GLY A 27 -12.87 5.72 2.40
CA GLY A 27 -13.44 6.22 1.15
C GLY A 27 -12.38 6.45 0.07
N ASP A 28 -12.26 7.70 -0.40
CA ASP A 28 -11.30 8.12 -1.44
C ASP A 28 -9.99 8.70 -0.86
N THR A 29 -9.79 8.59 0.45
CA THR A 29 -8.66 9.22 1.13
C THR A 29 -7.94 8.24 2.04
N VAL A 30 -6.64 8.47 2.23
CA VAL A 30 -5.82 7.79 3.22
C VAL A 30 -5.75 8.69 4.44
N GLN A 31 -6.21 8.18 5.56
CA GLN A 31 -6.21 8.90 6.82
C GLN A 31 -5.24 8.29 7.83
N ASP A 32 -4.56 9.16 8.55
CA ASP A 32 -3.82 8.84 9.77
C ASP A 32 -4.69 9.23 10.97
N LYS A 33 -5.29 8.24 11.63
CA LYS A 33 -6.16 8.47 12.80
C LYS A 33 -5.38 8.98 14.02
N SER A 34 -4.09 8.67 14.12
CA SER A 34 -3.25 9.13 15.22
C SER A 34 -2.92 10.62 15.09
N ARG A 35 -2.72 11.11 13.87
CA ARG A 35 -2.31 12.48 13.56
C ARG A 35 -3.45 13.35 13.04
N HIS A 36 -4.64 12.77 12.82
CA HIS A 36 -5.80 13.42 12.20
C HIS A 36 -5.46 14.06 10.84
N ILE A 37 -4.68 13.35 10.03
CA ILE A 37 -4.26 13.80 8.70
C ILE A 37 -5.05 13.04 7.65
N GLU A 38 -5.54 13.76 6.65
CA GLU A 38 -6.16 13.19 5.46
C GLU A 38 -5.31 13.49 4.22
N MET A 39 -5.07 12.45 3.43
CA MET A 39 -4.23 12.47 2.24
C MET A 39 -5.00 11.89 1.07
N THR A 40 -5.08 12.64 -0.03
CA THR A 40 -5.61 12.12 -1.30
C THR A 40 -4.53 11.33 -2.05
N ALA A 41 -4.91 10.68 -3.15
CA ALA A 41 -3.96 9.94 -4.00
C ALA A 41 -2.73 10.76 -4.42
N ASP A 42 -2.84 12.08 -4.56
CA ASP A 42 -1.74 12.97 -4.98
C ASP A 42 -0.86 13.41 -3.80
N ASP A 43 -1.38 13.39 -2.58
CA ASP A 43 -0.67 13.86 -1.37
C ASP A 43 0.40 12.88 -0.86
N PHE A 44 0.41 11.64 -1.36
CA PHE A 44 1.38 10.62 -1.00
C PHE A 44 1.95 9.87 -2.21
N GLU A 45 3.12 9.28 -2.01
CA GLU A 45 3.77 8.38 -2.95
C GLU A 45 3.94 7.00 -2.31
N ILE A 46 3.83 5.95 -3.12
CA ILE A 46 4.06 4.57 -2.70
C ILE A 46 5.53 4.27 -2.98
N ASP A 47 6.33 4.14 -1.93
CA ASP A 47 7.73 3.72 -2.05
C ASP A 47 7.80 2.23 -2.40
N GLU A 48 7.09 1.41 -1.62
CA GLU A 48 7.17 -0.06 -1.69
C GLU A 48 5.84 -0.69 -1.32
N PHE A 49 5.59 -1.92 -1.79
CA PHE A 49 4.46 -2.71 -1.34
C PHE A 49 4.83 -4.19 -1.21
N TYR A 50 4.15 -4.87 -0.31
CA TYR A 50 4.40 -6.26 0.05
C TYR A 50 3.07 -7.00 0.15
N ARG A 51 2.91 -8.05 -0.66
CA ARG A 51 1.71 -8.89 -0.67
C ARG A 51 1.93 -10.11 0.21
N PHE A 52 0.94 -10.39 1.05
CA PHE A 52 0.87 -11.52 1.96
C PHE A 52 -0.41 -12.31 1.69
N GLU A 53 -0.33 -13.61 1.85
CA GLU A 53 -1.50 -14.48 1.85
C GLU A 53 -2.05 -14.55 3.28
N GLY A 54 -3.36 -14.41 3.41
CA GLY A 54 -4.05 -14.39 4.68
C GLY A 54 -3.91 -15.74 5.38
N PRO A 55 -3.68 -15.77 6.71
CA PRO A 55 -3.47 -17.01 7.44
C PRO A 55 -4.71 -17.91 7.45
N SER A 56 -5.90 -17.34 7.21
CA SER A 56 -7.18 -18.04 7.29
C SER A 56 -7.67 -18.58 5.95
N ASN A 57 -7.42 -17.86 4.85
CA ASN A 57 -7.84 -18.27 3.51
C ASN A 57 -6.74 -17.89 2.52
N PRO A 58 -6.25 -18.83 1.68
CA PRO A 58 -5.28 -18.51 0.63
C PRO A 58 -5.86 -17.54 -0.43
N SER A 59 -7.19 -17.42 -0.50
CA SER A 59 -7.88 -16.44 -1.33
C SER A 59 -7.95 -15.05 -0.71
N ASP A 60 -7.71 -14.91 0.59
CA ASP A 60 -7.64 -13.63 1.28
C ASP A 60 -6.20 -13.14 1.18
N MET A 61 -5.98 -12.00 0.55
CA MET A 61 -4.64 -11.46 0.35
C MET A 61 -4.55 -10.13 1.08
N SER A 62 -3.48 -9.89 1.82
CA SER A 62 -3.23 -8.60 2.45
C SER A 62 -2.06 -7.93 1.78
N ILE A 63 -2.18 -6.66 1.43
CA ILE A 63 -1.09 -5.89 0.82
C ILE A 63 -0.72 -4.74 1.74
N VAL A 64 0.54 -4.70 2.12
CA VAL A 64 1.14 -3.66 2.94
C VAL A 64 1.84 -2.68 2.02
N TYR A 65 1.42 -1.42 2.02
CA TYR A 65 2.05 -0.34 1.27
C TYR A 65 2.85 0.55 2.21
N ALA A 66 4.13 0.72 1.92
CA ALA A 66 4.96 1.74 2.51
C ALA A 66 4.76 3.02 1.69
N ILE A 67 4.14 4.03 2.31
CA ILE A 67 3.86 5.30 1.66
C ILE A 67 4.54 6.43 2.42
N HIS A 68 5.04 7.41 1.68
CA HIS A 68 5.46 8.67 2.25
C HIS A 68 4.59 9.80 1.73
N SER A 69 4.47 10.85 2.53
CA SER A 69 3.94 12.13 2.07
C SER A 69 5.01 13.19 2.21
N ARG A 70 5.41 13.78 1.08
CA ARG A 70 6.30 14.95 1.09
C ARG A 70 5.60 16.19 1.63
N LYS A 71 4.28 16.28 1.42
CA LYS A 71 3.46 17.40 1.91
C LYS A 71 3.44 17.46 3.43
N TYR A 72 3.16 16.32 4.07
CA TYR A 72 3.08 16.23 5.53
C TYR A 72 4.38 15.75 6.20
N HIS A 73 5.44 15.52 5.43
CA HIS A 73 6.73 14.99 5.88
C HIS A 73 6.56 13.77 6.81
N LEU A 74 5.68 12.85 6.40
CA LEU A 74 5.37 11.64 7.17
C LEU A 74 5.61 10.40 6.33
N LYS A 75 5.90 9.31 7.03
CA LYS A 75 6.06 7.97 6.47
C LYS A 75 5.16 7.03 7.23
N GLY A 76 4.32 6.32 6.51
CA GLY A 76 3.36 5.42 7.11
C GLY A 76 3.14 4.16 6.31
N VAL A 77 2.48 3.23 6.97
CA VAL A 77 2.15 1.92 6.44
C VAL A 77 0.64 1.87 6.25
N LEU A 78 0.22 1.60 5.02
CA LEU A 78 -1.18 1.37 4.67
C LEU A 78 -1.38 -0.12 4.45
N VAL A 79 -2.22 -0.75 5.27
CA VAL A 79 -2.58 -2.15 5.11
C VAL A 79 -3.92 -2.24 4.39
N ASN A 80 -3.94 -2.87 3.21
CA ASN A 80 -5.14 -3.13 2.45
C ASN A 80 -5.45 -4.64 2.44
N ALA A 81 -6.58 -5.03 3.01
CA ALA A 81 -7.08 -6.39 2.92
C ALA A 81 -7.80 -6.55 1.56
N TYR A 82 -7.20 -7.29 0.66
CA TYR A 82 -7.70 -7.60 -0.67
C TYR A 82 -8.32 -9.01 -0.69
N GLY A 83 -9.65 -9.07 -0.63
CA GLY A 83 -10.41 -10.31 -0.81
C GLY A 83 -11.44 -10.17 -1.94
N THR A 84 -12.33 -11.15 -2.10
CA THR A 84 -13.45 -11.14 -3.08
C THR A 84 -14.40 -9.94 -2.92
N TYR A 85 -14.27 -9.22 -1.81
CA TYR A 85 -15.03 -8.03 -1.43
C TYR A 85 -14.17 -6.77 -1.30
N ALA A 86 -12.93 -6.78 -1.84
CA ALA A 86 -12.15 -5.56 -1.97
C ALA A 86 -12.95 -4.64 -2.87
N ASP A 87 -13.63 -3.71 -2.22
CA ASP A 87 -14.67 -2.87 -2.76
C ASP A 87 -14.28 -2.37 -4.15
N ASP A 88 -15.23 -2.40 -5.08
CA ASP A 88 -15.18 -1.87 -6.45
C ASP A 88 -15.09 -0.32 -6.41
N SER A 89 -14.32 0.19 -5.46
CA SER A 89 -14.09 1.58 -5.17
C SER A 89 -13.38 2.16 -6.38
N SER A 90 -14.15 2.87 -7.20
CA SER A 90 -13.70 3.74 -8.28
C SER A 90 -12.94 4.97 -7.75
N SER A 91 -12.14 4.78 -6.70
CA SER A 91 -11.41 5.85 -6.03
C SER A 91 -10.08 6.10 -6.70
N ALA A 92 -9.64 7.36 -6.68
CA ALA A 92 -8.34 7.72 -7.26
C ALA A 92 -7.20 6.97 -6.56
N ILE A 93 -7.36 6.69 -5.26
CA ILE A 93 -6.41 5.89 -4.49
C ILE A 93 -6.41 4.43 -4.92
N ALA A 94 -7.58 3.79 -5.07
CA ALA A 94 -7.65 2.40 -5.54
C ALA A 94 -7.02 2.27 -6.93
N ALA A 95 -7.29 3.22 -7.83
CA ALA A 95 -6.66 3.26 -9.14
C ALA A 95 -5.13 3.40 -9.05
N LYS A 96 -4.62 4.27 -8.17
CA LYS A 96 -3.18 4.45 -7.94
C LYS A 96 -2.51 3.20 -7.37
N LEU A 97 -3.13 2.56 -6.37
CA LEU A 97 -2.67 1.31 -5.78
C LEU A 97 -2.63 0.19 -6.81
N HIS A 98 -3.71 0.02 -7.59
CA HIS A 98 -3.81 -1.00 -8.63
C HIS A 98 -2.80 -0.76 -9.77
N HIS A 99 -2.60 0.50 -10.18
CA HIS A 99 -1.60 0.83 -11.21
C HIS A 99 -0.19 0.42 -10.76
N HIS A 100 0.21 0.76 -9.52
CA HIS A 100 1.52 0.39 -8.99
C HIS A 100 1.74 -1.13 -8.89
N GLN A 101 0.69 -1.90 -8.58
CA GLN A 101 0.76 -3.37 -8.58
C GLN A 101 1.08 -3.91 -9.98
N VAL A 102 0.41 -3.41 -11.00
CA VAL A 102 0.57 -3.87 -12.39
C VAL A 102 1.93 -3.44 -12.94
N SER A 103 2.37 -2.21 -12.66
CA SER A 103 3.67 -1.70 -13.14
C SER A 103 4.86 -2.48 -12.60
N HIS A 104 4.79 -2.97 -11.36
CA HIS A 104 5.87 -3.77 -10.76
C HIS A 104 5.83 -5.25 -11.20
N ASN A 105 4.70 -5.71 -11.75
CA ASN A 105 4.57 -7.04 -12.37
C ASN A 105 5.03 -7.08 -13.84
N LEU A 106 5.35 -5.93 -14.45
CA LEU A 106 5.99 -5.87 -15.76
C LEU A 106 7.48 -6.24 -15.61
N HIS A 107 7.78 -7.52 -15.82
CA HIS A 107 9.10 -7.94 -16.27
C HIS A 107 9.46 -7.13 -17.53
N GLY A 108 10.70 -6.62 -17.59
CA GLY A 108 11.16 -5.59 -18.52
C GLY A 108 11.17 -5.93 -20.03
N GLU A 109 10.41 -6.91 -20.49
CA GLU A 109 10.36 -7.32 -21.91
C GLU A 109 9.09 -6.86 -22.65
N ASP A 110 8.08 -6.31 -21.96
CA ASP A 110 6.83 -5.85 -22.59
C ASP A 110 6.69 -4.31 -22.62
N ARG A 111 7.81 -3.58 -22.73
CA ARG A 111 7.75 -2.16 -23.08
C ARG A 111 7.41 -2.04 -24.57
N PRO A 112 6.26 -1.48 -24.99
CA PRO A 112 6.12 -1.05 -26.36
C PRO A 112 7.16 0.06 -26.58
N THR A 113 8.14 -0.24 -27.42
CA THR A 113 9.03 0.79 -27.97
C THR A 113 8.16 1.70 -28.82
N ALA A 114 8.15 2.99 -28.50
CA ALA A 114 7.47 4.01 -29.29
C ALA A 114 8.02 4.08 -30.72
#